data_AF-A0A7X5N520-F1
#
_entry.id   AF-A0A7X5N520-F1
#
_cell.length_a   1.000
_cell.length_b   1.000
_cell.length_c   1.000
_cell.angle_alpha   90.00
_cell.angle_beta   90.00
_cell.angle_gamma   90.00
#
_symmetry.space_group_name_H-M   'P 1'
#
loop_
_entity.id
_entity.type
_entity.pdbx_description
1 polymer ?
#
loop_
_entity_poly.entity_id
_entity_poly.type
_entity_poly.pdbx_seq_one_letter_code
_entity_poly.pdbx_strand_id
1 'polypeptide(L)'
;VAFLLSNLVVGLLTWAVFMTQAWLPFNPDAIPNMRWDTALHTMVSFVTNTNQQHYSGQAQLSYLAQMTGIVGLQVVTPMMGLALAVATLRALFGGRAVAT
;
A
#
# COMPACT_ATOMS: atom_id res chain seq x y z
N VAL A 1 5.47 3.19 16.45
CA VAL A 1 4.14 3.83 16.29
C VAL A 1 3.98 4.44 14.90
N ALA A 2 4.82 5.40 14.49
CA ALA A 2 4.71 6.05 13.17
C ALA A 2 4.59 5.06 11.99
N PHE A 3 5.47 4.05 11.92
CA PHE A 3 5.40 3.03 10.85
C PHE A 3 4.04 2.32 10.75
N LEU A 4 3.46 1.91 11.88
CA LEU A 4 2.17 1.21 11.91
C LEU A 4 1.03 2.12 11.47
N LEU A 5 1.02 3.36 11.95
CA LEU A 5 0.00 4.34 11.55
C LEU A 5 0.11 4.69 10.06
N SER A 6 1.32 4.87 9.53
CA SER A 6 1.51 5.15 8.11
C SER A 6 0.99 4.01 7.23
N ASN A 7 1.29 2.75 7.58
CA ASN A 7 0.78 1.59 6.84
C ASN A 7 -0.74 1.47 6.95
N LEU A 8 -1.32 1.72 8.13
CA LEU A 8 -2.77 1.68 8.33
C LEU A 8 -3.48 2.74 7.48
N VAL A 9 -3.00 3.99 7.50
CA VAL A 9 -3.60 5.08 6.72
C VAL A 9 -3.51 4.81 5.22
N VAL A 10 -2.31 4.46 4.72
CA VAL A 10 -2.10 4.17 3.30
C VAL A 10 -2.92 2.95 2.88
N GLY A 11 -2.94 1.89 3.69
CA GLY A 11 -3.74 0.70 3.43
C GLY A 11 -5.24 1.00 3.36
N LEU A 12 -5.80 1.72 4.34
CA LEU A 12 -7.23 2.07 4.33
C LEU A 12 -7.61 2.93 3.11
N LEU A 13 -6.76 3.88 2.72
CA LEU A 13 -6.97 4.69 1.52
C LEU A 13 -6.96 3.83 0.25
N THR A 14 -5.99 2.93 0.11
CA THR A 14 -5.93 2.01 -1.04
C THR A 14 -7.12 1.05 -1.07
N TRP A 15 -7.53 0.52 0.07
CA TRP A 15 -8.69 -0.36 0.16
C TRP A 15 -9.98 0.35 -0.23
N ALA A 16 -10.16 1.59 0.21
CA ALA A 16 -11.27 2.44 -0.21
C ALA A 16 -11.27 2.65 -1.73
N VAL A 17 -10.11 3.00 -2.32
CA VAL A 17 -9.97 3.15 -3.79
C VAL A 17 -10.40 1.88 -4.53
N PHE A 18 -9.96 0.70 -4.12
CA PHE A 18 -10.37 -0.56 -4.78
C PHE A 18 -11.87 -0.85 -4.64
N MET A 19 -12.45 -0.54 -3.48
CA MET A 19 -13.87 -0.76 -3.19
C MET A 19 -14.79 0.26 -3.86
N THR A 20 -14.26 1.41 -4.29
CA THR A 20 -15.06 2.50 -4.90
C THR A 20 -14.58 2.89 -6.30
N GLN A 21 -13.68 2.13 -6.93
CA GLN A 21 -13.05 2.49 -8.21
C GLN A 21 -14.04 2.76 -9.35
N ALA A 22 -15.23 2.17 -9.32
CA ALA A 22 -16.27 2.38 -10.31
C ALA A 22 -16.81 3.82 -10.30
N TRP A 23 -16.75 4.51 -9.16
CA TRP A 23 -17.26 5.87 -8.99
C TRP A 23 -16.16 6.95 -9.05
N LEU A 24 -14.91 6.54 -9.19
CA LEU A 24 -13.75 7.43 -9.21
C LEU A 24 -13.37 7.83 -10.63
N PRO A 25 -12.65 8.97 -10.81
CA PRO A 25 -12.14 9.38 -12.11
C PRO A 25 -11.10 8.39 -12.66
N PHE A 26 -10.80 8.52 -13.95
CA PHE A 26 -9.86 7.65 -14.69
C PHE A 26 -10.30 6.17 -14.77
N ASN A 27 -11.58 5.96 -15.08
CA ASN A 27 -12.16 4.66 -15.37
C ASN A 27 -12.91 4.65 -16.72
N PRO A 28 -12.22 4.82 -17.87
CA PRO A 28 -12.85 4.82 -19.19
C PRO A 28 -13.47 3.46 -19.54
N ASP A 29 -12.91 2.37 -18.99
CA ASP A 29 -13.30 0.99 -19.25
C ASP A 29 -14.49 0.53 -18.36
N ALA A 30 -15.06 1.44 -17.56
CA ALA A 30 -16.18 1.18 -16.65
C ALA A 30 -15.96 -0.05 -15.73
N ILE A 31 -14.72 -0.21 -15.25
CA ILE A 31 -14.32 -1.31 -14.38
C ILE A 31 -15.15 -1.27 -13.08
N PRO A 32 -15.76 -2.39 -12.66
CA PRO A 32 -16.57 -2.45 -11.45
C PRO A 32 -15.71 -2.40 -10.18
N ASN A 33 -16.35 -2.13 -9.03
CA ASN A 33 -15.70 -2.21 -7.72
C ASN A 33 -15.19 -3.63 -7.45
N MET A 34 -14.03 -3.74 -6.80
CA MET A 34 -13.54 -5.04 -6.33
C MET A 34 -14.48 -5.61 -5.27
N ARG A 35 -14.58 -6.94 -5.19
CA ARG A 35 -15.18 -7.60 -4.03
C ARG A 35 -14.33 -7.32 -2.79
N TRP A 36 -14.97 -7.26 -1.62
CA TRP A 36 -14.34 -6.84 -0.36
C TRP A 36 -13.11 -7.67 0.02
N ASP A 37 -13.16 -8.97 -0.23
CA ASP A 37 -12.11 -9.94 0.07
C ASP A 37 -10.92 -9.78 -0.87
N THR A 38 -11.16 -9.62 -2.17
CA THR A 38 -10.11 -9.34 -3.16
C THR A 38 -9.47 -7.99 -2.90
N ALA A 39 -10.25 -6.96 -2.58
CA ALA A 39 -9.75 -5.63 -2.26
C ALA A 39 -8.88 -5.65 -0.98
N LEU A 40 -9.33 -6.35 0.06
CA LEU A 40 -8.60 -6.51 1.32
C LEU A 40 -7.29 -7.25 1.10
N HIS A 41 -7.34 -8.40 0.43
CA HIS A 41 -6.17 -9.20 0.10
C HIS A 41 -5.15 -8.38 -0.70
N THR A 42 -5.61 -7.70 -1.76
CA THR A 42 -4.74 -6.90 -2.62
C THR A 42 -4.11 -5.75 -1.85
N MET A 43 -4.89 -5.01 -1.05
CA MET A 43 -4.35 -3.94 -0.21
C MET A 43 -3.28 -4.48 0.74
N VAL A 44 -3.56 -5.55 1.49
CA VAL A 44 -2.60 -6.13 2.44
C VAL A 44 -1.33 -6.55 1.71
N SER A 45 -1.47 -7.28 0.60
CA SER A 45 -0.36 -7.78 -0.22
C SER A 45 0.60 -6.67 -0.67
N PHE A 46 0.08 -5.51 -1.09
CA PHE A 46 0.93 -4.40 -1.52
C PHE A 46 1.48 -3.58 -0.35
N VAL A 47 0.69 -3.38 0.72
CA VAL A 47 1.15 -2.73 1.98
C VAL A 47 2.30 -3.53 2.61
N THR A 48 2.26 -4.85 2.56
CA THR A 48 3.34 -5.74 3.02
C THR A 48 4.44 -5.96 1.99
N ASN A 49 4.42 -5.25 0.85
CA ASN A 49 5.37 -5.40 -0.25
C ASN A 49 5.52 -6.84 -0.76
N THR A 50 4.47 -7.65 -0.62
CA THR A 50 4.40 -9.03 -1.13
C THR A 50 4.02 -9.04 -2.60
N ASN A 51 3.17 -8.10 -3.02
CA ASN A 51 2.75 -7.89 -4.42
C ASN A 51 2.16 -9.16 -5.08
N GLN A 52 1.59 -10.06 -4.28
CA GLN A 52 0.80 -11.21 -4.72
C GLN A 52 -0.55 -10.71 -5.26
N GLN A 53 -0.92 -11.19 -6.44
CA GLN A 53 -2.09 -10.71 -7.19
C GLN A 53 -3.09 -11.86 -7.41
N HIS A 54 -4.28 -11.71 -6.83
CA HIS A 54 -5.45 -12.57 -7.07
C HIS A 54 -6.54 -11.82 -7.85
N TYR A 55 -6.11 -10.97 -8.78
CA TYR A 55 -6.96 -10.25 -9.71
C TYR A 55 -6.31 -10.22 -11.09
N SER A 56 -7.10 -10.09 -12.14
CA SER A 56 -6.62 -9.88 -13.50
C SER A 56 -6.40 -8.38 -13.74
N GLY A 57 -5.13 -7.95 -13.83
CA GLY A 57 -4.75 -6.54 -13.88
C GLY A 57 -5.52 -5.70 -14.91
N GLN A 58 -5.44 -6.04 -16.21
CA GLN A 58 -6.13 -5.29 -17.27
C GLN A 58 -7.66 -5.30 -17.15
N ALA A 59 -8.27 -6.27 -16.46
CA ALA A 59 -9.72 -6.44 -16.44
C ALA A 59 -10.39 -6.02 -15.12
N GLN A 60 -9.61 -5.76 -14.06
CA GLN A 60 -10.16 -5.56 -12.71
C GLN A 60 -9.66 -4.30 -11.98
N LEU A 61 -8.81 -3.48 -12.62
CA LEU A 61 -8.35 -2.22 -12.04
C LEU A 61 -8.60 -1.03 -12.98
N SER A 62 -9.19 0.03 -12.44
CA SER A 62 -9.21 1.34 -13.10
C SER A 62 -7.80 1.94 -13.15
N TYR A 63 -7.58 2.93 -14.03
CA TYR A 63 -6.26 3.55 -14.14
C TYR A 63 -5.87 4.26 -12.85
N LEU A 64 -6.82 4.88 -12.16
CA LEU A 64 -6.56 5.48 -10.84
C LEU A 64 -6.12 4.44 -9.82
N ALA A 65 -6.80 3.30 -9.76
CA ALA A 65 -6.48 2.21 -8.84
C ALA A 65 -5.10 1.60 -9.15
N GLN A 66 -4.78 1.42 -10.43
CA GLN A 66 -3.47 0.96 -10.88
C GLN A 66 -2.36 1.95 -10.51
N MET A 67 -2.55 3.24 -10.78
CA MET A 67 -1.54 4.27 -10.50
C MET A 67 -1.30 4.43 -9.00
N THR A 68 -2.36 4.53 -8.19
CA THR A 68 -2.24 4.88 -6.77
C THR A 68 -2.11 3.65 -5.86
N GLY A 69 -2.93 2.63 -6.07
CA GLY A 69 -2.98 1.44 -5.24
C GLY A 69 -1.94 0.38 -5.58
N ILE A 70 -1.58 0.23 -6.85
CA ILE A 70 -0.60 -0.78 -7.28
C ILE A 70 0.79 -0.17 -7.43
N VAL A 71 0.97 0.74 -8.38
CA VAL A 71 2.29 1.34 -8.67
C VAL A 71 2.74 2.25 -7.53
N GLY A 72 1.83 3.05 -6.97
CA GLY A 72 2.12 3.92 -5.83
C GLY A 72 2.62 3.12 -4.62
N LEU A 73 1.99 2.00 -4.28
CA LEU A 73 2.43 1.16 -3.15
C LEU A 73 3.76 0.47 -3.42
N GLN A 74 4.04 0.04 -4.66
CA GLN A 74 5.36 -0.52 -5.02
C GLN A 74 6.52 0.46 -4.82
N VAL A 75 6.25 1.76 -4.71
CA VAL A 75 7.26 2.77 -4.38
C VAL A 75 7.27 3.06 -2.88
N VAL A 76 6.08 3.30 -2.30
CA VAL A 76 5.94 3.71 -0.90
C VAL A 76 6.38 2.62 0.08
N THR A 77 6.01 1.36 -0.16
CA THR A 77 6.19 0.29 0.84
C THR A 77 7.64 -0.19 0.94
N PRO A 78 8.45 -0.27 -0.14
CA PRO A 78 9.90 -0.48 -0.01
C PRO A 78 10.60 0.67 0.72
N MET A 79 10.21 1.93 0.48
CA MET A 79 10.80 3.08 1.19
C MET A 79 10.55 2.99 2.70
N MET A 80 9.34 2.60 3.11
CA MET A 80 9.03 2.37 4.53
C MET A 80 9.86 1.22 5.12
N GLY A 81 10.08 0.15 4.37
CA GLY A 81 10.95 -0.96 4.75
C GLY A 81 12.41 -0.53 4.96
N LEU A 82 12.96 0.27 4.04
CA LEU A 82 14.31 0.83 4.17
C LEU A 82 14.43 1.77 5.38
N ALA A 83 13.42 2.60 5.64
CA ALA A 83 13.39 3.47 6.81
C ALA A 83 13.44 2.68 8.12
N LEU A 84 12.72 1.55 8.21
CA LEU A 84 12.80 0.64 9.35
C LEU A 84 14.16 -0.03 9.49
N ALA A 85 14.77 -0.47 8.38
CA ALA A 85 16.10 -1.06 8.39
C ALA A 85 17.13 -0.08 8.97
N VAL A 86 17.12 1.18 8.50
CA VAL A 86 18.01 2.24 9.01
C VAL A 86 17.73 2.55 10.49
N ALA A 87 16.45 2.65 10.89
CA ALA A 87 16.10 2.87 12.29
C ALA A 87 16.60 1.74 13.21
N THR A 88 16.52 0.50 12.73
CA THR A 88 16.99 -0.70 13.45
C THR A 88 18.50 -0.68 13.60
N LEU A 89 19.24 -0.39 12.53
CA LEU A 89 20.71 -0.26 12.56
C LEU A 89 21.16 0.84 13.52
N ARG A 90 20.46 1.99 13.52
CA ARG A 90 20.73 3.08 14.47
C ARG A 90 20.49 2.67 15.92
N ALA A 91 19.46 1.86 16.19
CA ALA A 91 19.19 1.37 17.54
C ALA A 91 20.23 0.35 18.02
N LEU A 92 20.72 -0.52 17.13
CA LEU A 92 21.71 -1.56 17.43
C LEU A 92 23.12 -0.99 17.62
N PHE A 93 23.56 -0.10 16.72
CA PHE A 93 24.96 0.35 16.64
C PHE A 93 25.16 1.81 17.02
N GLY A 94 24.11 2.63 16.94
CA GLY A 94 24.21 4.08 17.05
C GLY A 94 24.17 4.63 18.47
N GLY A 95 24.24 3.77 19.50
CA GLY A 95 24.30 4.08 20.94
C GLY A 95 23.52 5.32 21.36
N ARG A 96 22.35 5.16 21.99
CA ARG A 96 21.73 6.29 22.70
C ARG A 96 22.74 6.76 23.76
N ALA A 97 23.49 7.83 23.48
CA ALA A 97 24.19 8.54 24.52
C ALA A 97 23.10 8.96 25.51
N VAL A 98 23.06 8.26 26.64
CA VAL A 98 22.22 8.62 27.76
C VAL A 98 22.72 10.00 28.17
N ALA A 99 22.03 11.03 27.71
CA ALA A 99 22.21 12.37 28.22
C ALA A 99 21.86 12.31 29.70
N THR A 100 22.90 12.35 30.52
CA THR A 100 22.83 12.52 31.97
C THR A 100 22.64 13.99 32.28
#